data_AF-A0A849S3X7-F1
#
_entry.id   AF-A0A849S3X7-F1
#
_cell.length_a   1.000
_cell.length_b   1.000
_cell.length_c   1.000
_cell.angle_alpha   90.00
_cell.angle_beta   90.00
_cell.angle_gamma   90.00
#
_symmetry.space_group_name_H-M   'P 1'
#
loop_
_entity.id
_entity.type
_entity.pdbx_description
1 polymer ?
#
loop_
_entity_poly.entity_id
_entity_poly.type
_entity_poly.pdbx_seq_one_letter_code
_entity_poly.pdbx_strand_id
1 'polypeptide(L)' 'AADANDYLIYNNETGALYYDNNGNASGGVTQIALLGTQLGLTHADFFVI' A
#
# COMPACT_ATOMS: atom_id res chain seq x y z
N ALA A 1 0.38 -12.95 -4.56
CA ALA A 1 0.68 -12.26 -3.30
C ALA A 1 -0.28 -11.10 -3.21
N ALA A 2 -1.35 -11.33 -2.46
CA ALA A 2 -2.39 -10.41 -2.03
C ALA A 2 -2.90 -11.11 -0.78
N ASP A 3 -2.01 -11.14 0.20
CA ASP A 3 -2.08 -12.00 1.36
C ASP A 3 -2.82 -11.19 2.42
N ALA A 4 -3.55 -11.83 3.33
CA ALA A 4 -4.41 -11.16 4.32
C ALA A 4 -3.66 -10.31 5.39
N ASN A 5 -2.40 -9.98 5.12
CA ASN A 5 -1.45 -9.29 5.98
C ASN A 5 -0.84 -8.05 5.27
N ASP A 6 -1.34 -7.67 4.09
CA ASP A 6 -0.83 -6.52 3.34
C ASP A 6 -1.45 -5.21 3.87
N TYR A 7 -0.79 -4.60 4.86
CA TYR A 7 -1.21 -3.33 5.47
C TYR A 7 -0.90 -2.10 4.59
N LEU A 8 -0.02 -2.24 3.59
CA LEU A 8 0.41 -1.16 2.70
C LEU A 8 0.12 -1.54 1.25
N ILE A 9 -0.63 -0.70 0.56
CA ILE A 9 -1.06 -0.93 -0.81
C ILE A 9 -0.60 0.22 -1.68
N TYR A 10 0.24 -0.08 -2.67
CA TYR A 10 0.69 0.89 -3.67
C TYR A 10 -0.03 0.66 -4.99
N ASN A 11 -0.75 1.67 -5.46
CA ASN A 11 -1.32 1.69 -6.80
C ASN A 11 -0.27 2.19 -7.80
N ASN A 12 0.22 1.29 -8.65
CA ASN A 12 1.28 1.58 -9.60
C ASN A 12 0.86 2.52 -10.75
N GLU A 13 -0.45 2.60 -11.04
CA GLU A 13 -1.01 3.44 -12.10
C GLU A 13 -1.17 4.89 -11.64
N THR A 14 -1.63 5.09 -10.41
CA THR A 14 -1.93 6.42 -9.86
C THR A 14 -0.82 6.96 -8.96
N GLY A 15 0.09 6.10 -8.49
CA GLY A 15 1.11 6.43 -7.50
C GLY A 15 0.57 6.52 -6.07
N ALA A 16 -0.72 6.23 -5.84
CA ALA A 16 -1.32 6.35 -4.52
C ALA A 16 -0.87 5.24 -3.58
N LEU A 17 -0.44 5.62 -2.37
CA LEU A 17 -0.11 4.70 -1.29
C LEU A 17 -1.23 4.73 -0.24
N TYR A 18 -1.77 3.57 0.07
CA TYR A 18 -2.84 3.39 1.03
C TYR A 18 -2.36 2.54 2.22
N TYR A 19 -2.86 2.89 3.40
CA TYR A 19 -2.80 2.05 4.59
C TYR A 19 -4.13 1.35 4.78
N ASP A 20 -4.07 0.03 4.89
CA ASP A 20 -5.16 -0.83 5.29
C ASP A 20 -4.91 -1.28 6.73
N ASN A 21 -5.82 -0.95 7.64
CA ASN A 21 -5.65 -1.23 9.07
C ASN A 21 -5.91 -2.70 9.45
N ASN A 22 -6.56 -3.47 8.59
CA ASN A 22 -6.96 -4.85 8.89
C ASN A 22 -6.41 -5.88 7.88
N GLY A 23 -5.65 -5.40 6.88
CA GLY A 23 -4.91 -6.23 5.92
C GLY A 23 -5.79 -7.03 4.96
N ASN A 24 -7.09 -6.74 4.88
CA ASN A 24 -8.04 -7.50 4.05
C ASN A 24 -8.87 -6.63 3.08
N ALA A 25 -8.57 -5.34 3.00
CA ALA A 25 -9.23 -4.27 2.25
C ALA A 25 -10.74 -4.11 2.53
N SER A 26 -11.31 -4.90 3.43
CA SER A 26 -12.70 -4.81 3.89
C SER A 26 -12.81 -3.70 4.92
N GLY A 27 -13.85 -2.87 4.86
CA GLY A 27 -13.95 -1.69 5.73
C GLY A 27 -13.17 -0.46 5.23
N GLY A 28 -12.48 -0.58 4.10
CA GLY A 28 -11.87 0.53 3.36
C GLY A 28 -10.41 0.78 3.73
N VAL A 29 -9.72 1.51 2.85
CA VAL A 29 -8.30 1.85 2.98
C VAL A 29 -8.14 3.36 3.03
N THR A 30 -7.15 3.85 3.77
CA THR A 30 -6.87 5.28 3.89
C THR A 30 -5.68 5.65 3.03
N GLN A 31 -5.82 6.62 2.13
CA GLN A 31 -4.67 7.14 1.41
C GLN A 31 -3.77 7.93 2.36
N ILE A 32 -2.49 7.57 2.40
CA ILE A 32 -1.50 8.20 3.29
C ILE A 32 -0.41 8.94 2.53
N ALA A 33 -0.20 8.64 1.24
CA ALA A 33 0.74 9.37 0.41
C ALA A 33 0.37 9.32 -1.09
N LEU A 34 0.98 10.22 -1.85
CA LEU A 34 1.03 10.18 -3.30
C LEU A 34 2.51 10.16 -3.72
N LEU A 35 2.92 9.10 -4.37
CA LEU A 35 4.28 8.86 -4.87
C LEU A 35 4.30 9.00 -6.40
N GLY A 36 5.49 8.83 -7.00
CA GLY A 36 5.59 8.63 -8.45
C GLY A 36 4.92 7.34 -8.91
N THR A 37 4.67 7.20 -10.21
CA THR A 37 4.14 5.97 -10.83
C THR A 37 5.28 5.05 -11.25
N GLN A 38 5.01 3.75 -11.42
CA GLN A 38 5.98 2.78 -11.97
C GLN A 38 7.29 2.66 -11.17
N LEU A 39 7.23 2.90 -9.85
CA LEU A 39 8.41 2.89 -8.98
C LEU A 39 8.93 1.48 -8.66
N GLY A 40 8.16 0.43 -8.97
CA GLY A 40 8.56 -0.96 -8.68
C GLY A 40 8.74 -1.24 -7.19
N LEU A 41 8.00 -0.52 -6.33
CA LEU A 41 8.11 -0.63 -4.88
C LEU A 41 7.79 -2.04 -4.40
N THR A 42 8.58 -2.48 -3.43
CA THR A 42 8.45 -3.76 -2.74
C THR A 42 8.30 -3.51 -1.24
N HIS A 43 7.97 -4.57 -0.49
CA HIS A 43 7.92 -4.49 0.97
C HIS A 43 9.24 -4.01 1.60
N ALA A 44 10.39 -4.22 0.93
CA ALA A 44 11.70 -3.82 1.43
C ALA A 44 11.93 -2.29 1.39
N ASP A 45 11.11 -1.57 0.63
CA ASP A 45 11.17 -0.11 0.49
C ASP A 45 10.43 0.63 1.63
N PHE A 46 9.73 -0.11 2.50
CA PHE A 46 8.95 0.44 3.60
C PHE A 46 9.53 0.00 4.94
N PHE A 47 9.82 0.99 5.80
CA PHE A 47 10.18 0.78 7.20
C PHE A 47 9.05 1.30 8.09
N VAL A 48 8.45 0.42 8.87
CA VAL A 48 7.33 0.72 9.77
C VAL A 48 7.82 0.61 11.21
N ILE A 49 7.51 1.60 12.06
CA ILE A 49 7.89 1.66 13.49
C ILE A 49 6.67 1.60 14.42
#